data_AF-A0A3D4IRG7-F1
#
_entry.id   AF-A0A3D4IRG7-F1
#
_cell.length_a   1.000
_cell.length_b   1.000
_cell.length_c   1.000
_cell.angle_alpha   90.00
_cell.angle_beta   90.00
_cell.angle_gamma   90.00
#
_symmetry.space_group_name_H-M   'P 1'
#
loop_
_entity.id
_entity.type
_entity.pdbx_description
1 polymer ?
#
loop_
_entity_poly.entity_id
_entity_poly.type
_entity_poly.pdbx_seq_one_letter_code
_entity_poly.pdbx_strand_id
1 'polypeptide(L)'
;MKFKNVSILWLAVVVLITSCQPSKNENVADTKSNLNWEAIANKLLERAQLQTGERVLLVGQSGQFDPLIPLLKSGIDNAGAIYLGTTSIDNNQPEHWKTEFTSSLEGLEGEVLAASLDEVDLGIMLPGATPADKVYAGLQNVLNKGKGRTIHFHWQGAYDLNGRLMEPDSTIDLFYQNVLLNTDYASLAAIQNQFDAAMREQWVSVTTPAGTNIKFRIGDRQVTKQDGNAALTHMEKATTLIDREVELPAGAIRVAPIEETVEGAIAFPDSEWNGKMVKGLLMKFAKGKVVEVTATENLEAVQAEMKNAGDAGQSFREFALGFNPMLAIPSEEPWIPYYGYGAGVVRLSLGDNTELGGKVTGGYVRWNFFVDATVKVGEELWVENGIFLK
;
A
#
# COMPACT_ATOMS: atom_id res chain seq x y z
N MET A 1 -42.56 66.23 33.07
CA MET A 1 -42.77 66.25 31.60
C MET A 1 -42.36 64.89 31.06
N LYS A 2 -43.29 64.17 30.43
CA LYS A 2 -43.10 62.86 29.79
C LYS A 2 -42.06 62.96 28.66
N PHE A 3 -41.31 61.90 28.38
CA PHE A 3 -41.29 61.26 27.06
C PHE A 3 -40.75 59.83 27.14
N LYS A 4 -41.56 58.90 26.61
CA LYS A 4 -41.20 57.53 26.22
C LYS A 4 -40.57 57.57 24.83
N ASN A 5 -39.59 56.71 24.54
CA ASN A 5 -39.21 56.23 23.21
C ASN A 5 -38.84 54.74 23.44
N VAL A 6 -39.71 53.75 23.22
CA VAL A 6 -40.17 53.11 21.98
C VAL A 6 -39.02 52.69 21.06
N SER A 7 -38.68 51.41 21.18
CA SER A 7 -37.81 50.63 20.31
C SER A 7 -38.40 50.49 18.91
N ILE A 8 -37.59 50.72 17.87
CA ILE A 8 -37.90 50.37 16.49
C ILE A 8 -36.93 49.26 16.08
N LEU A 9 -37.49 48.06 15.90
CA LEU A 9 -36.84 46.86 15.40
C LEU A 9 -36.71 47.00 13.88
N TRP A 10 -35.48 47.15 13.36
CA TRP A 10 -35.23 47.11 11.92
C TRP A 10 -35.09 45.65 11.47
N LEU A 11 -36.06 45.22 10.67
CA LEU A 11 -36.10 43.94 9.97
C LEU A 11 -35.15 44.03 8.77
N ALA A 12 -33.96 43.43 8.87
CA ALA A 12 -33.05 43.31 7.74
C ALA A 12 -33.41 42.04 6.93
N VAL A 13 -34.03 42.26 5.77
CA VAL A 13 -34.31 41.25 4.75
C VAL A 13 -32.99 40.86 4.09
N VAL A 14 -32.52 39.63 4.32
CA VAL A 14 -31.39 39.05 3.57
C VAL A 14 -31.96 38.41 2.32
N VAL A 15 -31.77 39.08 1.19
CA VAL A 15 -32.05 38.54 -0.15
C VAL A 15 -30.91 37.59 -0.52
N LEU A 16 -31.21 36.28 -0.49
CA LEU A 16 -30.38 35.22 -1.07
C LEU A 16 -30.36 35.40 -2.59
N ILE A 17 -29.23 35.85 -3.14
CA ILE A 17 -28.97 35.82 -4.58
C ILE A 17 -28.43 34.42 -4.89
N THR A 18 -29.33 33.52 -5.29
CA THR A 18 -28.97 32.25 -5.89
C THR A 18 -28.44 32.49 -7.30
N SER A 19 -27.12 32.46 -7.47
CA SER A 19 -26.54 32.39 -8.81
C SER A 19 -26.77 30.97 -9.35
N CYS A 20 -27.73 30.84 -10.26
CA CYS A 20 -27.85 29.68 -11.14
C CYS A 20 -26.56 29.55 -11.96
N GLN A 21 -25.69 28.60 -11.60
CA GLN A 21 -24.71 28.07 -12.53
C GLN A 21 -25.38 26.93 -13.33
N PRO A 22 -25.24 26.92 -14.66
CA PRO A 22 -25.81 25.87 -15.48
C PRO A 22 -25.17 24.53 -15.10
N SER A 23 -26.02 23.54 -14.85
CA SER A 23 -25.62 22.14 -14.65
C SER A 23 -24.75 21.71 -15.81
N LYS A 24 -23.47 21.49 -15.54
CA LYS A 24 -22.64 20.67 -16.41
C LYS A 24 -23.22 19.26 -16.39
N ASN A 25 -24.10 18.98 -17.35
CA ASN A 25 -24.22 17.64 -17.88
C ASN A 25 -22.89 17.33 -18.57
N GLU A 26 -21.88 16.97 -17.77
CA GLU A 26 -20.81 16.15 -18.29
C GLU A 26 -21.47 14.80 -18.56
N ASN A 27 -21.75 14.57 -19.85
CA ASN A 27 -21.83 13.22 -20.37
C ASN A 27 -20.53 12.54 -19.96
N VAL A 28 -20.54 11.82 -18.84
CA VAL A 28 -19.58 10.75 -18.59
C VAL A 28 -19.82 9.78 -19.74
N ALA A 29 -19.05 9.96 -20.81
CA ALA A 29 -18.92 8.93 -21.81
C ALA A 29 -18.52 7.68 -21.02
N ASP A 30 -19.37 6.67 -21.10
CA ASP A 30 -19.08 5.29 -20.71
C ASP A 30 -17.80 4.86 -21.44
N THR A 31 -16.66 5.23 -20.87
CA THR A 31 -15.35 4.80 -21.31
C THR A 31 -15.25 3.37 -20.80
N LYS A 32 -15.82 2.45 -21.58
CA LYS A 32 -15.59 1.03 -21.39
C LYS A 32 -14.09 0.85 -21.24
N SER A 33 -13.68 0.49 -20.02
CA SER A 33 -12.31 0.14 -19.71
C SER A 33 -11.80 -0.86 -20.76
N ASN A 34 -10.64 -0.58 -21.34
CA ASN A 34 -9.98 -1.45 -22.31
C ASN A 34 -9.26 -2.63 -21.62
N LEU A 35 -9.48 -2.83 -20.31
CA LEU A 35 -8.90 -3.93 -19.56
C LEU A 35 -9.52 -5.27 -19.98
N ASN A 36 -8.65 -6.27 -20.10
CA ASN A 36 -9.01 -7.65 -20.31
C ASN A 36 -9.37 -8.29 -18.97
N TRP A 37 -10.62 -8.10 -18.56
CA TRP A 37 -11.15 -8.57 -17.29
C TRP A 37 -11.00 -10.08 -17.09
N GLU A 38 -11.19 -10.88 -18.14
CA GLU A 38 -11.03 -12.33 -18.08
C GLU A 38 -9.58 -12.72 -17.81
N ALA A 39 -8.62 -12.11 -18.49
CA ALA A 39 -7.20 -12.37 -18.25
C ALA A 39 -6.79 -11.94 -16.83
N ILE A 40 -7.26 -10.79 -16.35
CA ILE A 40 -6.99 -10.31 -14.99
C ILE A 40 -7.56 -11.29 -13.96
N ALA A 41 -8.84 -11.65 -14.07
CA ALA A 41 -9.48 -12.59 -13.14
C ALA A 41 -8.76 -13.95 -13.13
N ASN A 42 -8.43 -14.48 -14.31
CA ASN A 42 -7.67 -15.73 -14.43
C ASN A 42 -6.30 -15.63 -13.75
N LYS A 43 -5.59 -14.51 -13.91
CA LYS A 43 -4.30 -14.32 -13.25
C LYS A 43 -4.43 -14.23 -11.73
N LEU A 44 -5.44 -13.54 -11.21
CA LEU A 44 -5.70 -13.48 -9.77
C LEU A 44 -5.97 -14.88 -9.19
N LEU A 45 -6.78 -15.69 -9.86
CA LEU A 45 -7.10 -17.05 -9.44
C LEU A 45 -5.89 -18.00 -9.56
N GLU A 46 -5.07 -17.83 -10.61
CA GLU A 46 -3.80 -18.54 -10.76
C GLU A 46 -2.85 -18.27 -9.58
N ARG A 47 -2.71 -17.00 -9.19
CA ARG A 47 -1.87 -16.62 -8.05
C ARG A 47 -2.46 -17.04 -6.70
N ALA A 48 -3.79 -17.07 -6.59
CA ALA A 48 -4.50 -17.56 -5.41
C ALA A 48 -4.29 -19.06 -5.17
N GLN A 49 -4.15 -19.88 -6.21
CA GLN A 49 -4.05 -21.35 -6.09
C GLN A 49 -5.11 -21.92 -5.14
N LEU A 50 -6.37 -21.62 -5.42
CA LEU A 50 -7.51 -22.06 -4.60
C LEU A 50 -7.55 -23.57 -4.45
N GLN A 51 -7.86 -24.04 -3.24
CA GLN A 51 -8.12 -25.41 -2.89
C GLN A 51 -9.62 -25.64 -2.74
N THR A 52 -10.07 -26.88 -2.97
CA THR A 52 -11.47 -27.26 -2.77
C THR A 52 -11.89 -27.00 -1.33
N GLY A 53 -13.02 -26.31 -1.16
CA GLY A 53 -13.61 -25.97 0.14
C GLY A 53 -13.14 -24.64 0.74
N GLU A 54 -12.11 -23.98 0.19
CA GLU A 54 -11.69 -22.67 0.69
C GLU A 54 -12.80 -21.64 0.56
N ARG A 55 -13.00 -20.84 1.61
CA ARG A 55 -14.04 -19.81 1.71
C ARG A 55 -13.45 -18.46 1.30
N VAL A 56 -13.96 -17.91 0.20
CA VAL A 56 -13.40 -16.72 -0.45
C VAL A 56 -14.35 -15.54 -0.31
N LEU A 57 -13.85 -14.43 0.24
CA LEU A 57 -14.56 -13.16 0.36
C LEU A 57 -13.93 -12.12 -0.57
N LEU A 58 -14.74 -11.43 -1.37
CA LEU A 58 -14.28 -10.26 -2.11
C LEU A 58 -14.63 -8.99 -1.33
N VAL A 59 -13.75 -7.99 -1.38
CA VAL A 59 -14.00 -6.65 -0.84
C VAL A 59 -13.71 -5.67 -1.97
N GLY A 60 -14.68 -4.83 -2.33
CA GLY A 60 -14.51 -3.95 -3.48
C GLY A 60 -15.28 -2.65 -3.39
N GLN A 61 -14.94 -1.74 -4.29
CA GLN A 61 -15.68 -0.52 -4.54
C GLN A 61 -16.55 -0.70 -5.78
N SER A 62 -17.79 -0.23 -5.73
CA SER A 62 -18.66 -0.26 -6.91
C SER A 62 -18.12 0.69 -7.99
N GLY A 63 -18.06 0.23 -9.24
CA GLY A 63 -17.63 1.04 -10.38
C GLY A 63 -16.79 0.28 -11.39
N GLN A 64 -15.59 0.81 -11.69
CA GLN A 64 -14.77 0.38 -12.83
C GLN A 64 -14.42 -1.13 -12.81
N PHE A 65 -14.25 -1.71 -11.61
CA PHE A 65 -13.78 -3.09 -11.42
C PHE A 65 -14.90 -4.10 -11.18
N ASP A 66 -16.17 -3.69 -11.21
CA ASP A 66 -17.35 -4.57 -11.13
C ASP A 66 -17.29 -5.78 -12.09
N PRO A 67 -16.78 -5.66 -13.35
CA PRO A 67 -16.70 -6.80 -14.25
C PRO A 67 -15.87 -7.98 -13.72
N LEU A 68 -14.96 -7.77 -12.77
CA LEU A 68 -14.17 -8.85 -12.17
C LEU A 68 -15.00 -9.76 -11.26
N ILE A 69 -16.03 -9.25 -10.60
CA ILE A 69 -16.78 -9.96 -9.58
C ILE A 69 -17.44 -11.24 -10.11
N PRO A 70 -18.24 -11.22 -11.20
CA PRO A 70 -18.82 -12.44 -11.74
C PRO A 70 -17.76 -13.43 -12.27
N LEU A 71 -16.63 -12.92 -12.78
CA LEU A 71 -15.53 -13.75 -13.29
C LEU A 71 -14.80 -14.47 -12.15
N LEU A 72 -14.46 -13.74 -11.09
CA LEU A 72 -13.84 -14.29 -9.89
C LEU A 72 -14.79 -15.28 -9.20
N LYS A 73 -16.08 -14.94 -9.06
CA LYS A 73 -17.09 -15.87 -8.53
C LYS A 73 -17.08 -17.18 -9.33
N SER A 74 -17.18 -17.11 -10.66
CA SER A 74 -17.18 -18.32 -11.48
C SER A 74 -15.89 -19.12 -11.34
N GLY A 75 -14.75 -18.45 -11.24
CA GLY A 75 -13.45 -19.11 -11.05
C GLY A 75 -13.30 -19.77 -9.68
N ILE A 76 -13.81 -19.13 -8.62
CA ILE A 76 -13.88 -19.69 -7.26
C ILE A 76 -14.74 -20.96 -7.28
N ASP A 77 -15.94 -20.88 -7.85
CA ASP A 77 -16.85 -22.04 -7.96
C ASP A 77 -16.20 -23.19 -8.76
N ASN A 78 -15.52 -22.89 -9.87
CA ASN A 78 -14.83 -23.88 -10.71
C ASN A 78 -13.63 -24.55 -10.01
N ALA A 79 -12.98 -23.87 -9.06
CA ALA A 79 -11.93 -24.45 -8.23
C ALA A 79 -12.49 -25.36 -7.11
N GLY A 80 -13.82 -25.44 -6.96
CA GLY A 80 -14.47 -26.12 -5.86
C GLY A 80 -14.36 -25.37 -4.53
N ALA A 81 -13.96 -24.10 -4.57
CA ALA A 81 -13.98 -23.19 -3.43
C ALA A 81 -15.39 -22.60 -3.24
N ILE A 82 -15.62 -21.94 -2.11
CA ILE A 82 -16.91 -21.40 -1.69
C ILE A 82 -16.85 -19.88 -1.77
N TYR A 83 -17.59 -19.30 -2.72
CA TYR A 83 -17.77 -17.85 -2.79
C TYR A 83 -18.70 -17.38 -1.66
N LEU A 84 -18.15 -16.64 -0.71
CA LEU A 84 -18.91 -16.08 0.42
C LEU A 84 -19.70 -14.84 0.06
N GLY A 85 -19.36 -14.14 -1.02
CA GLY A 85 -19.97 -12.87 -1.40
C GLY A 85 -18.95 -11.78 -1.69
N THR A 86 -19.45 -10.59 -1.99
CA THR A 86 -18.64 -9.37 -2.10
C THR A 86 -19.16 -8.33 -1.13
N THR A 87 -18.30 -7.76 -0.29
CA THR A 87 -18.65 -6.61 0.54
C THR A 87 -18.27 -5.32 -0.16
N SER A 88 -19.16 -4.33 -0.15
CA SER A 88 -18.83 -3.00 -0.65
C SER A 88 -18.12 -2.17 0.42
N ILE A 89 -17.13 -1.39 0.02
CA ILE A 89 -16.56 -0.31 0.85
C ILE A 89 -17.41 0.97 0.80
N ASP A 90 -18.31 1.08 -0.19
CA ASP A 90 -19.25 2.18 -0.29
C ASP A 90 -20.38 2.04 0.73
N ASN A 91 -21.03 3.16 1.06
CA ASN A 91 -22.17 3.18 1.99
C ASN A 91 -23.33 2.28 1.57
N ASN A 92 -23.47 1.98 0.28
CA ASN A 92 -24.54 1.16 -0.28
C ASN A 92 -23.95 -0.06 -0.99
N GLN A 93 -24.20 -1.25 -0.45
CA GLN A 93 -23.80 -2.49 -1.10
C GLN A 93 -24.74 -2.86 -2.26
N PRO A 94 -24.23 -3.14 -3.47
CA PRO A 94 -25.03 -3.62 -4.59
C PRO A 94 -25.76 -4.92 -4.26
N GLU A 95 -27.04 -5.03 -4.64
CA GLU A 95 -27.87 -6.19 -4.26
C GLU A 95 -27.33 -7.53 -4.79
N HIS A 96 -26.75 -7.52 -5.99
CA HIS A 96 -26.16 -8.71 -6.61
C HIS A 96 -24.81 -9.14 -5.98
N TRP A 97 -24.26 -8.35 -5.07
CA TRP A 97 -23.07 -8.72 -4.28
C TRP A 97 -23.42 -9.41 -2.97
N LYS A 98 -24.66 -9.19 -2.48
CA LYS A 98 -25.11 -9.67 -1.19
C LYS A 98 -25.33 -11.18 -1.18
N THR A 99 -24.94 -11.77 -0.07
CA THR A 99 -25.21 -13.16 0.33
C THR A 99 -25.63 -13.16 1.79
N GLU A 100 -26.09 -14.31 2.29
CA GLU A 100 -26.36 -14.50 3.73
C GLU A 100 -25.12 -14.15 4.58
N PHE A 101 -23.93 -14.56 4.13
CA PHE A 101 -22.68 -14.25 4.82
C PHE A 101 -22.40 -12.74 4.85
N THR A 102 -22.41 -12.03 3.71
CA THR A 102 -22.09 -10.59 3.71
C THR A 102 -23.12 -9.78 4.49
N SER A 103 -24.40 -10.17 4.44
CA SER A 103 -25.45 -9.52 5.23
C SER A 103 -25.29 -9.78 6.73
N SER A 104 -24.70 -10.92 7.13
CA SER A 104 -24.38 -11.16 8.55
C SER A 104 -23.28 -10.26 9.11
N LEU A 105 -22.45 -9.64 8.25
CA LEU A 105 -21.38 -8.71 8.66
C LEU A 105 -21.89 -7.29 8.89
N GLU A 106 -23.11 -6.97 8.44
CA GLU A 106 -23.71 -5.64 8.57
C GLU A 106 -23.81 -5.25 10.05
N GLY A 107 -23.32 -4.05 10.38
CA GLY A 107 -23.31 -3.52 11.75
C GLY A 107 -22.30 -4.14 12.73
N LEU A 108 -21.55 -5.20 12.36
CA LEU A 108 -20.48 -5.74 13.21
C LEU A 108 -19.23 -4.86 13.20
N GLU A 109 -18.51 -4.74 14.30
CA GLU A 109 -17.29 -3.92 14.38
C GLU A 109 -16.19 -4.61 15.21
N GLY A 110 -14.94 -4.16 15.04
CA GLY A 110 -13.81 -4.55 15.89
C GLY A 110 -13.60 -6.07 15.99
N GLU A 111 -13.41 -6.58 17.21
CA GLU A 111 -13.17 -8.00 17.46
C GLU A 111 -14.34 -8.90 17.07
N VAL A 112 -15.59 -8.40 17.14
CA VAL A 112 -16.76 -9.18 16.76
C VAL A 112 -16.76 -9.41 15.24
N LEU A 113 -16.49 -8.35 14.48
CA LEU A 113 -16.33 -8.46 13.02
C LEU A 113 -15.17 -9.41 12.67
N ALA A 114 -14.01 -9.25 13.32
CA ALA A 114 -12.87 -10.12 13.08
C ALA A 114 -13.18 -11.60 13.39
N ALA A 115 -13.94 -11.87 14.46
CA ALA A 115 -14.37 -13.24 14.80
C ALA A 115 -15.33 -13.83 13.76
N SER A 116 -16.22 -13.02 13.17
CA SER A 116 -17.05 -13.47 12.04
C SER A 116 -16.25 -13.71 10.76
N LEU A 117 -15.11 -13.04 10.60
CA LEU A 117 -14.22 -13.20 9.45
C LEU A 117 -13.19 -14.34 9.63
N ASP A 118 -13.10 -14.97 10.81
CA ASP A 118 -12.18 -16.09 11.07
C ASP A 118 -12.44 -17.31 10.16
N GLU A 119 -13.64 -17.40 9.57
CA GLU A 119 -14.00 -18.44 8.60
C GLU A 119 -13.68 -18.07 7.14
N VAL A 120 -13.05 -16.93 6.90
CA VAL A 120 -12.56 -16.53 5.57
C VAL A 120 -11.15 -17.08 5.37
N ASP A 121 -10.99 -18.03 4.45
CA ASP A 121 -9.68 -18.58 4.11
C ASP A 121 -8.87 -17.62 3.22
N LEU A 122 -9.54 -16.98 2.26
CA LEU A 122 -8.96 -15.99 1.37
C LEU A 122 -9.85 -14.75 1.23
N GLY A 123 -9.30 -13.57 1.56
CA GLY A 123 -9.86 -12.28 1.15
C GLY A 123 -9.22 -11.78 -0.15
N ILE A 124 -10.00 -11.26 -1.10
CA ILE A 124 -9.45 -10.55 -2.27
C ILE A 124 -9.93 -9.10 -2.23
N MET A 125 -9.00 -8.18 -2.00
CA MET A 125 -9.26 -6.75 -1.99
C MET A 125 -9.15 -6.26 -3.43
N LEU A 126 -10.27 -5.81 -4.00
CA LEU A 126 -10.35 -5.22 -5.32
C LEU A 126 -9.94 -3.73 -5.26
N PRO A 127 -9.58 -3.12 -6.40
CA PRO A 127 -9.11 -1.74 -6.43
C PRO A 127 -10.10 -0.76 -5.78
N GLY A 128 -9.54 0.17 -5.01
CA GLY A 128 -10.29 1.13 -4.19
C GLY A 128 -10.38 0.74 -2.72
N ALA A 129 -10.34 -0.56 -2.39
CA ALA A 129 -10.34 -1.01 -1.00
C ALA A 129 -9.01 -0.72 -0.30
N THR A 130 -9.08 -0.28 0.96
CA THR A 130 -7.94 0.12 1.78
C THR A 130 -8.04 -0.49 3.19
N PRO A 131 -6.92 -0.62 3.93
CA PRO A 131 -6.97 -1.12 5.32
C PRO A 131 -7.82 -0.27 6.28
N ALA A 132 -8.23 0.95 5.88
CA ALA A 132 -9.16 1.77 6.65
C ALA A 132 -10.63 1.31 6.51
N ASP A 133 -10.94 0.54 5.47
CA ASP A 133 -12.27 0.02 5.23
C ASP A 133 -12.58 -1.11 6.21
N LYS A 134 -13.75 -1.02 6.83
CA LYS A 134 -14.18 -1.87 7.95
C LYS A 134 -13.92 -3.37 7.76
N VAL A 135 -14.38 -3.96 6.67
CA VAL A 135 -14.22 -5.42 6.43
C VAL A 135 -12.75 -5.77 6.18
N TYR A 136 -12.03 -4.92 5.45
CA TYR A 136 -10.61 -5.11 5.23
C TYR A 136 -9.82 -4.98 6.55
N ALA A 137 -10.08 -3.97 7.38
CA ALA A 137 -9.54 -3.86 8.73
C ALA A 137 -9.85 -5.11 9.59
N GLY A 138 -11.06 -5.66 9.47
CA GLY A 138 -11.44 -6.93 10.09
C GLY A 138 -10.57 -8.09 9.63
N LEU A 139 -10.31 -8.22 8.32
CA LEU A 139 -9.43 -9.24 7.77
C LEU A 139 -7.97 -9.04 8.22
N GLN A 140 -7.48 -7.80 8.30
CA GLN A 140 -6.15 -7.51 8.85
C GLN A 140 -6.01 -8.03 10.29
N ASN A 141 -7.06 -7.94 11.10
CA ASN A 141 -7.09 -8.54 12.44
C ASN A 141 -7.05 -10.07 12.40
N VAL A 142 -7.68 -10.72 11.42
CA VAL A 142 -7.59 -12.18 11.20
C VAL A 142 -6.15 -12.58 10.83
N LEU A 143 -5.51 -11.83 9.91
CA LEU A 143 -4.12 -12.06 9.51
C LEU A 143 -3.15 -11.92 10.69
N ASN A 144 -3.35 -10.90 11.55
CA ASN A 144 -2.57 -10.71 12.78
C ASN A 144 -2.70 -11.87 13.76
N LYS A 145 -3.81 -12.62 13.72
CA LYS A 145 -4.00 -13.85 14.52
C LYS A 145 -3.32 -15.08 13.89
N GLY A 146 -2.60 -14.90 12.77
CA GLY A 146 -1.94 -15.97 12.03
C GLY A 146 -2.90 -16.84 11.22
N LYS A 147 -4.10 -16.33 10.90
CA LYS A 147 -5.13 -17.05 10.15
C LYS A 147 -5.36 -16.41 8.79
N GLY A 148 -5.88 -17.21 7.86
CA GLY A 148 -6.25 -16.76 6.52
C GLY A 148 -5.09 -16.18 5.71
N ARG A 149 -5.45 -15.63 4.56
CA ARG A 149 -4.60 -14.90 3.62
C ARG A 149 -5.40 -13.87 2.87
N THR A 150 -4.74 -12.84 2.36
CA THR A 150 -5.34 -11.89 1.43
C THR A 150 -4.55 -11.76 0.15
N ILE A 151 -5.26 -11.51 -0.95
CA ILE A 151 -4.69 -10.85 -2.13
C ILE A 151 -5.14 -9.41 -2.08
N HIS A 152 -4.18 -8.49 -2.06
CA HIS A 152 -4.45 -7.08 -2.28
C HIS A 152 -4.19 -6.77 -3.76
N PHE A 153 -5.27 -6.77 -4.56
CA PHE A 153 -5.21 -6.42 -5.97
C PHE A 153 -5.38 -4.91 -6.12
N HIS A 154 -4.25 -4.21 -6.16
CA HIS A 154 -4.23 -2.76 -6.13
C HIS A 154 -4.08 -2.20 -7.54
N TRP A 155 -4.76 -1.08 -7.79
CA TRP A 155 -4.75 -0.40 -9.11
C TRP A 155 -4.53 1.11 -8.98
N GLN A 156 -3.78 1.48 -7.95
CA GLN A 156 -3.27 2.82 -7.67
C GLN A 156 -1.77 2.72 -7.29
N GLY A 157 -1.20 3.75 -6.66
CA GLY A 157 0.18 3.74 -6.20
C GLY A 157 1.18 4.10 -7.30
N ALA A 158 0.73 4.81 -8.34
CA ALA A 158 1.60 5.52 -9.26
C ALA A 158 2.04 6.83 -8.60
N TYR A 159 3.33 7.16 -8.63
CA TYR A 159 3.83 8.41 -8.07
C TYR A 159 4.70 9.16 -9.06
N ASP A 160 4.69 10.50 -8.99
CA ASP A 160 5.73 11.28 -9.64
C ASP A 160 7.08 11.07 -8.93
N LEU A 161 8.17 11.56 -9.52
CA LEU A 161 9.52 11.41 -8.93
C LEU A 161 9.70 12.16 -7.59
N ASN A 162 8.76 13.03 -7.21
CA ASN A 162 8.74 13.69 -5.89
C ASN A 162 7.86 12.93 -4.88
N GLY A 163 7.37 11.74 -5.23
CA GLY A 163 6.53 10.92 -4.37
C GLY A 163 5.10 11.42 -4.22
N ARG A 164 4.61 12.27 -5.14
CA ARG A 164 3.19 12.67 -5.17
C ARG A 164 2.36 11.62 -5.88
N LEU A 165 1.27 11.20 -5.26
CA LEU A 165 0.36 10.23 -5.85
C LEU A 165 -0.23 10.79 -7.15
N MET A 166 -0.21 9.94 -8.18
CA MET A 166 -0.81 10.19 -9.48
C MET A 166 -2.13 9.43 -9.57
N GLU A 167 -3.12 10.06 -10.18
CA GLU A 167 -4.37 9.38 -10.52
C GLU A 167 -4.13 8.42 -11.68
N PRO A 168 -4.55 7.14 -11.58
CA PRO A 168 -4.49 6.22 -12.70
C PRO A 168 -5.28 6.73 -13.90
N ASP A 169 -4.68 6.65 -15.08
CA ASP A 169 -5.34 6.86 -16.36
C ASP A 169 -5.30 5.57 -17.20
N SER A 170 -5.85 5.61 -18.41
CA SER A 170 -5.86 4.44 -19.30
C SER A 170 -4.45 3.92 -19.65
N THR A 171 -3.42 4.76 -19.58
CA THR A 171 -2.04 4.37 -19.85
C THR A 171 -1.49 3.57 -18.67
N ILE A 172 -1.67 4.06 -17.45
CA ILE A 172 -1.32 3.35 -16.21
C ILE A 172 -2.10 2.05 -16.11
N ASP A 173 -3.39 2.03 -16.47
CA ASP A 173 -4.22 0.83 -16.50
C ASP A 173 -3.63 -0.27 -17.39
N LEU A 174 -3.30 0.07 -18.65
CA LEU A 174 -2.72 -0.88 -19.58
C LEU A 174 -1.31 -1.32 -19.15
N PHE A 175 -0.55 -0.42 -18.54
CA PHE A 175 0.76 -0.73 -17.98
C PHE A 175 0.64 -1.74 -16.83
N TYR A 176 -0.22 -1.52 -15.84
CA TYR A 176 -0.43 -2.45 -14.74
C TYR A 176 -1.03 -3.78 -15.18
N GLN A 177 -1.94 -3.78 -16.15
CA GLN A 177 -2.40 -5.03 -16.76
C GLN A 177 -1.25 -5.79 -17.40
N ASN A 178 -0.42 -5.13 -18.20
CA ASN A 178 0.72 -5.78 -18.83
C ASN A 178 1.66 -6.39 -17.78
N VAL A 179 1.97 -5.65 -16.71
CA VAL A 179 2.79 -6.14 -15.59
C VAL A 179 2.15 -7.35 -14.93
N LEU A 180 0.88 -7.26 -14.53
CA LEU A 180 0.15 -8.34 -13.85
C LEU A 180 0.18 -9.63 -14.68
N LEU A 181 -0.11 -9.52 -15.98
CA LEU A 181 -0.27 -10.69 -16.84
C LEU A 181 1.07 -11.32 -17.24
N ASN A 182 2.12 -10.51 -17.39
CA ASN A 182 3.37 -10.93 -18.03
C ASN A 182 4.59 -10.97 -17.09
N THR A 183 4.44 -10.61 -15.80
CA THR A 183 5.53 -10.79 -14.82
C THR A 183 5.94 -12.26 -14.77
N ASP A 184 7.23 -12.54 -14.91
CA ASP A 184 7.80 -13.85 -14.60
C ASP A 184 7.91 -14.03 -13.08
N TYR A 185 6.81 -14.51 -12.50
CA TYR A 185 6.71 -14.72 -11.06
C TYR A 185 7.69 -15.75 -10.51
N ALA A 186 8.13 -16.72 -11.32
CA ALA A 186 9.10 -17.72 -10.88
C ALA A 186 10.50 -17.10 -10.75
N SER A 187 10.91 -16.33 -11.75
CA SER A 187 12.17 -15.57 -11.70
C SER A 187 12.13 -14.51 -10.61
N LEU A 188 11.00 -13.82 -10.42
CA LEU A 188 10.81 -12.85 -9.32
C LEU A 188 10.98 -13.51 -7.95
N ALA A 189 10.33 -14.65 -7.71
CA ALA A 189 10.48 -15.40 -6.46
C ALA A 189 11.93 -15.87 -6.26
N ALA A 190 12.59 -16.36 -7.31
CA ALA A 190 13.96 -16.83 -7.24
C ALA A 190 14.93 -15.70 -6.85
N ILE A 191 14.85 -14.53 -7.48
CA ILE A 191 15.74 -13.41 -7.16
C ILE A 191 15.48 -12.83 -5.76
N GLN A 192 14.21 -12.75 -5.34
CA GLN A 192 13.86 -12.32 -4.00
C GLN A 192 14.40 -13.30 -2.94
N ASN A 193 14.31 -14.62 -3.17
CA ASN A 193 14.90 -15.61 -2.27
C ASN A 193 16.43 -15.51 -2.20
N GLN A 194 17.10 -15.20 -3.31
CA GLN A 194 18.55 -14.96 -3.31
C GLN A 194 18.92 -13.73 -2.48
N PHE A 195 18.16 -12.63 -2.63
CA PHE A 195 18.41 -11.42 -1.86
C PHE A 195 18.14 -11.59 -0.37
N ASP A 196 17.04 -12.24 -0.02
CA ASP A 196 16.72 -12.66 1.35
C ASP A 196 17.90 -13.41 1.98
N ALA A 197 18.41 -14.46 1.30
CA ALA A 197 19.55 -15.23 1.77
C ALA A 197 20.83 -14.40 1.91
N ALA A 198 21.12 -13.51 0.96
CA ALA A 198 22.29 -12.64 1.01
C ALA A 198 22.29 -11.72 2.23
N MET A 199 21.12 -11.23 2.66
CA MET A 199 21.00 -10.28 3.76
C MET A 199 21.23 -10.89 5.17
N ARG A 200 21.01 -12.20 5.36
CA ARG A 200 20.88 -12.82 6.71
C ARG A 200 22.01 -12.53 7.68
N GLU A 201 23.25 -12.51 7.19
CA GLU A 201 24.44 -12.32 8.04
C GLU A 201 25.23 -11.05 7.68
N GLN A 202 24.70 -10.23 6.77
CA GLN A 202 25.41 -9.11 6.19
C GLN A 202 24.85 -7.77 6.65
N TRP A 203 25.68 -6.73 6.55
CA TRP A 203 25.19 -5.36 6.59
C TRP A 203 24.57 -5.03 5.25
N VAL A 204 23.33 -4.53 5.27
CA VAL A 204 22.74 -3.85 4.13
C VAL A 204 23.11 -2.38 4.24
N SER A 205 23.67 -1.82 3.18
CA SER A 205 24.01 -0.39 3.10
C SER A 205 23.30 0.24 1.91
N VAL A 206 22.68 1.39 2.15
CA VAL A 206 21.99 2.17 1.14
C VAL A 206 22.64 3.55 1.07
N THR A 207 23.01 3.97 -0.14
CA THR A 207 23.59 5.29 -0.39
C THR A 207 22.89 6.00 -1.54
N THR A 208 22.87 7.34 -1.52
CA THR A 208 22.41 8.16 -2.66
C THR A 208 23.38 9.32 -2.90
N PRO A 209 23.43 9.88 -4.13
CA PRO A 209 24.15 11.11 -4.41
C PRO A 209 23.74 12.30 -3.51
N ALA A 210 22.47 12.34 -3.09
CA ALA A 210 21.93 13.39 -2.21
C ALA A 210 22.44 13.30 -0.75
N GLY A 211 23.18 12.26 -0.39
CA GLY A 211 23.81 12.13 0.93
C GLY A 211 23.17 11.12 1.87
N THR A 212 22.23 10.28 1.38
CA THR A 212 21.85 9.08 2.13
C THR A 212 23.07 8.19 2.26
N ASN A 213 23.31 7.72 3.49
CA ASN A 213 24.31 6.72 3.83
C ASN A 213 23.86 6.07 5.12
N ILE A 214 23.07 5.01 4.98
CA ILE A 214 22.46 4.29 6.09
C ILE A 214 22.81 2.80 5.97
N LYS A 215 23.01 2.15 7.12
CA LYS A 215 23.22 0.72 7.19
C LYS A 215 22.42 0.09 8.32
N PHE A 216 22.09 -1.19 8.14
CA PHE A 216 21.36 -1.98 9.12
C PHE A 216 21.59 -3.48 8.90
N ARG A 217 21.14 -4.29 9.86
CA ARG A 217 21.08 -5.75 9.75
C ARG A 217 19.63 -6.22 9.92
N ILE A 218 19.31 -7.33 9.30
CA ILE A 218 17.99 -7.97 9.45
C ILE A 218 18.04 -9.21 10.36
N GLY A 219 19.18 -9.90 10.45
CA GLY A 219 19.28 -11.19 11.14
C GLY A 219 18.19 -12.16 10.70
N ASP A 220 17.48 -12.74 11.66
CA ASP A 220 16.42 -13.72 11.42
C ASP A 220 15.02 -13.10 11.24
N ARG A 221 14.92 -11.77 11.08
CA ARG A 221 13.63 -11.09 10.82
C ARG A 221 12.94 -11.71 9.60
N GLN A 222 11.62 -11.89 9.67
CA GLN A 222 10.85 -12.35 8.51
C GLN A 222 10.98 -11.31 7.39
N VAL A 223 11.42 -11.77 6.22
CA VAL A 223 11.48 -10.94 5.02
C VAL A 223 10.22 -11.22 4.23
N THR A 224 9.41 -10.18 4.05
CA THR A 224 8.19 -10.28 3.26
C THR A 224 8.56 -10.21 1.78
N LYS A 225 8.12 -11.21 1.02
CA LYS A 225 8.41 -11.35 -0.40
C LYS A 225 7.11 -11.17 -1.17
N GLN A 226 6.92 -9.97 -1.73
CA GLN A 226 5.84 -9.72 -2.67
C GLN A 226 6.25 -10.31 -4.01
N ASP A 227 6.24 -11.64 -4.11
CA ASP A 227 6.50 -12.45 -5.31
C ASP A 227 5.19 -12.93 -5.96
N GLY A 228 4.05 -12.46 -5.46
CA GLY A 228 2.72 -12.78 -5.95
C GLY A 228 2.23 -14.17 -5.55
N ASN A 229 2.96 -14.95 -4.76
CA ASN A 229 2.53 -16.30 -4.35
C ASN A 229 1.52 -16.23 -3.21
N ALA A 230 0.24 -16.16 -3.55
CA ALA A 230 -0.80 -16.14 -2.54
C ALA A 230 -1.17 -17.53 -2.03
N ALA A 231 -0.57 -18.64 -2.52
CA ALA A 231 -0.97 -20.04 -2.23
C ALA A 231 -1.09 -20.40 -0.73
N LEU A 232 -1.96 -21.35 -0.38
CA LEU A 232 -2.21 -21.70 1.01
C LEU A 232 -0.95 -22.29 1.66
N THR A 233 -0.15 -23.00 0.88
CA THR A 233 1.16 -23.54 1.29
C THR A 233 2.18 -22.45 1.65
N HIS A 234 2.06 -21.24 1.09
CA HIS A 234 2.88 -20.08 1.52
C HIS A 234 2.59 -19.72 2.98
N MET A 235 1.33 -19.86 3.40
CA MET A 235 0.88 -19.51 4.75
C MET A 235 1.44 -20.40 5.86
N GLU A 236 1.99 -21.56 5.51
CA GLU A 236 2.70 -22.44 6.46
C GLU A 236 3.97 -21.78 7.03
N LYS A 237 4.57 -20.85 6.27
CA LYS A 237 5.80 -20.13 6.64
C LYS A 237 5.54 -18.66 6.99
N ALA A 238 4.34 -18.16 6.71
CA ALA A 238 3.98 -16.76 6.94
C ALA A 238 3.81 -16.47 8.44
N THR A 239 4.67 -15.60 8.97
CA THR A 239 4.71 -15.23 10.39
C THR A 239 4.27 -13.81 10.69
N THR A 240 4.27 -12.92 9.69
CA THR A 240 3.84 -11.53 9.81
C THR A 240 2.55 -11.30 9.05
N LEU A 241 1.82 -10.24 9.40
CA LEU A 241 0.61 -9.86 8.70
C LEU A 241 0.88 -9.67 7.21
N ILE A 242 1.93 -8.91 6.86
CA ILE A 242 2.17 -8.56 5.48
C ILE A 242 2.64 -9.74 4.62
N ASP A 243 3.18 -10.80 5.23
CA ASP A 243 3.53 -12.04 4.51
C ASP A 243 2.29 -12.90 4.19
N ARG A 244 1.16 -12.63 4.87
CA ARG A 244 -0.16 -13.20 4.56
C ARG A 244 -0.96 -12.34 3.60
N GLU A 245 -0.48 -11.15 3.28
CA GLU A 245 -1.11 -10.20 2.37
C GLU A 245 -0.25 -10.05 1.11
N VAL A 246 -0.67 -10.77 0.07
CA VAL A 246 0.04 -10.79 -1.20
C VAL A 246 -0.50 -9.70 -2.12
N GLU A 247 0.37 -8.81 -2.54
CA GLU A 247 0.03 -7.70 -3.42
C GLU A 247 0.24 -8.09 -4.89
N LEU A 248 -0.73 -7.69 -5.72
CA LEU A 248 -0.69 -7.87 -7.18
C LEU A 248 -1.03 -6.55 -7.88
N PRO A 249 -0.19 -6.05 -8.81
CA PRO A 249 1.13 -6.56 -9.22
C PRO A 249 2.15 -6.77 -8.08
N ALA A 250 3.05 -7.76 -8.26
CA ALA A 250 4.06 -8.11 -7.26
C ALA A 250 5.41 -7.47 -7.61
N GLY A 251 6.33 -7.35 -6.65
CA GLY A 251 7.68 -6.92 -7.01
C GLY A 251 8.65 -6.60 -5.89
N ALA A 252 8.21 -6.32 -4.66
CA ALA A 252 9.12 -5.86 -3.61
C ALA A 252 9.46 -6.90 -2.55
N ILE A 253 10.69 -6.84 -2.06
CA ILE A 253 10.99 -7.30 -0.70
C ILE A 253 10.73 -6.17 0.28
N ARG A 254 10.20 -6.51 1.46
CA ARG A 254 9.94 -5.59 2.56
C ARG A 254 10.42 -6.22 3.87
N VAL A 255 11.12 -5.45 4.69
CA VAL A 255 11.61 -5.93 5.99
C VAL A 255 11.74 -4.77 6.99
N ALA A 256 11.35 -5.02 8.24
CA ALA A 256 11.74 -4.19 9.36
C ALA A 256 13.15 -4.61 9.83
N PRO A 257 14.18 -3.76 9.69
CA PRO A 257 15.50 -4.11 10.20
C PRO A 257 15.51 -4.24 11.72
N ILE A 258 16.57 -4.86 12.26
CA ILE A 258 16.81 -4.85 13.70
C ILE A 258 17.06 -3.40 14.12
N GLU A 259 16.15 -2.86 14.92
CA GLU A 259 16.04 -1.44 15.21
C GLU A 259 17.36 -0.87 15.74
N GLU A 260 17.99 -1.57 16.68
CA GLU A 260 19.23 -1.14 17.33
C GLU A 260 20.46 -1.16 16.40
N THR A 261 20.34 -1.70 15.19
CA THR A 261 21.43 -1.76 14.20
C THR A 261 21.38 -0.66 13.16
N VAL A 262 20.26 0.06 13.06
CA VAL A 262 20.07 1.10 12.04
C VAL A 262 20.89 2.33 12.43
N GLU A 263 21.89 2.65 11.60
CA GLU A 263 22.86 3.72 11.83
C GLU A 263 23.14 4.48 10.53
N GLY A 264 23.26 5.81 10.61
CA GLY A 264 23.68 6.64 9.48
C GLY A 264 22.75 7.83 9.23
N ALA A 265 22.58 8.21 7.97
CA ALA A 265 21.72 9.32 7.59
C ALA A 265 20.88 9.01 6.35
N ILE A 266 19.68 9.59 6.29
CA ILE A 266 18.81 9.57 5.12
C ILE A 266 18.62 11.00 4.64
N ALA A 267 18.98 11.26 3.39
CA ALA A 267 18.64 12.48 2.67
C ALA A 267 17.33 12.23 1.93
N PHE A 268 16.22 12.71 2.49
CA PHE A 268 14.89 12.48 1.95
C PHE A 268 14.69 13.28 0.66
N PRO A 269 13.99 12.72 -0.34
CA PRO A 269 13.54 13.47 -1.51
C PRO A 269 12.66 14.66 -1.09
N ASP A 270 12.70 15.71 -1.92
CA ASP A 270 11.81 16.87 -1.77
C ASP A 270 10.35 16.38 -1.77
N SER A 271 9.63 16.66 -0.69
CA SER A 271 8.30 16.09 -0.45
C SER A 271 7.48 16.96 0.50
N GLU A 272 6.17 16.73 0.55
CA GLU A 272 5.28 17.47 1.44
C GLU A 272 5.28 16.90 2.87
N TRP A 273 5.58 17.73 3.86
CA TRP A 273 5.47 17.41 5.28
C TRP A 273 4.52 18.40 5.95
N ASN A 274 3.54 17.89 6.70
CA ASN A 274 2.52 18.69 7.37
C ASN A 274 1.94 19.85 6.50
N GLY A 275 1.61 19.55 5.25
CA GLY A 275 1.03 20.51 4.30
C GLY A 275 2.02 21.52 3.67
N LYS A 276 3.34 21.36 3.86
CA LYS A 276 4.37 22.20 3.25
C LYS A 276 5.39 21.40 2.47
N MET A 277 5.80 21.90 1.32
CA MET A 277 6.94 21.35 0.58
C MET A 277 8.25 21.55 1.36
N VAL A 278 8.94 20.47 1.69
CA VAL A 278 10.24 20.49 2.40
C VAL A 278 11.34 20.10 1.43
N LYS A 279 12.49 20.76 1.55
CA LYS A 279 13.66 20.50 0.70
C LYS A 279 14.93 20.26 1.49
N GLY A 280 15.82 19.47 0.92
CA GLY A 280 17.14 19.19 1.49
C GLY A 280 17.07 18.58 2.88
N LEU A 281 16.05 17.74 3.14
CA LEU A 281 15.80 17.12 4.43
C LEU A 281 16.81 16.00 4.68
N LEU A 282 17.59 16.13 5.75
CA LEU A 282 18.51 15.11 6.24
C LEU A 282 18.12 14.70 7.65
N MET A 283 17.94 13.40 7.89
CA MET A 283 17.80 12.86 9.24
C MET A 283 18.94 11.90 9.55
N LYS A 284 19.56 12.06 10.72
CA LYS A 284 20.54 11.11 11.25
C LYS A 284 19.87 10.12 12.18
N PHE A 285 20.25 8.86 12.06
CA PHE A 285 19.75 7.75 12.84
C PHE A 285 20.87 7.14 13.67
N ALA A 286 20.55 6.90 14.95
CA ALA A 286 21.33 6.04 15.82
C ALA A 286 20.40 5.05 16.51
N LYS A 287 20.71 3.76 16.45
CA LYS A 287 19.88 2.66 16.95
C LYS A 287 18.42 2.78 16.48
N GLY A 288 18.23 3.12 15.21
CA GLY A 288 16.91 3.24 14.58
C GLY A 288 16.08 4.43 15.01
N LYS A 289 16.62 5.34 15.82
CA LYS A 289 15.95 6.58 16.25
C LYS A 289 16.57 7.79 15.58
N VAL A 290 15.73 8.74 15.20
CA VAL A 290 16.16 10.03 14.69
C VAL A 290 16.83 10.81 15.82
N VAL A 291 18.09 11.19 15.63
CA VAL A 291 18.89 11.96 16.61
C VAL A 291 19.20 13.38 16.15
N GLU A 292 19.07 13.66 14.86
CA GLU A 292 19.27 14.98 14.27
C GLU A 292 18.39 15.12 13.02
N VAL A 293 17.80 16.31 12.83
CA VAL A 293 16.99 16.67 11.66
C VAL A 293 17.42 18.04 11.18
N THR A 294 17.76 18.14 9.90
CA THR A 294 18.03 19.41 9.22
C THR A 294 17.25 19.48 7.90
N ALA A 295 16.91 20.68 7.46
CA ALA A 295 16.31 20.92 6.15
C ALA A 295 16.74 22.31 5.67
N THR A 296 16.83 22.50 4.35
CA THR A 296 17.13 23.82 3.78
C THR A 296 15.89 24.71 3.74
N GLU A 297 14.70 24.12 3.63
CA GLU A 297 13.42 24.82 3.62
C GLU A 297 12.39 24.07 4.50
N ASN A 298 11.58 24.82 5.25
CA ASN A 298 10.41 24.34 6.01
C ASN A 298 10.68 23.23 7.06
N LEU A 299 11.84 23.28 7.75
CA LEU A 299 12.20 22.35 8.84
C LEU A 299 11.11 22.23 9.92
N GLU A 300 10.43 23.33 10.23
CA GLU A 300 9.38 23.36 11.25
C GLU A 300 8.18 22.46 10.92
N ALA A 301 7.93 22.23 9.62
CA ALA A 301 6.84 21.36 9.18
C ALA A 301 7.15 19.88 9.47
N VAL A 302 8.40 19.47 9.23
CA VAL A 302 8.92 18.13 9.56
C VAL A 302 8.84 17.89 11.06
N GLN A 303 9.31 18.85 11.85
CA GLN A 303 9.29 18.76 13.32
C GLN A 303 7.86 18.66 13.87
N ALA A 304 6.91 19.40 13.29
CA ALA A 304 5.50 19.34 13.67
C ALA A 304 4.89 17.96 13.36
N GLU A 305 5.14 17.42 12.16
CA GLU A 305 4.66 16.09 11.79
C GLU A 305 5.23 15.01 12.71
N MET A 306 6.55 14.99 12.90
CA MET A 306 7.22 14.02 13.79
C MET A 306 6.72 14.11 15.23
N LYS A 307 6.43 15.31 15.73
CA LYS A 307 5.86 15.50 17.06
C LYS A 307 4.45 14.92 17.15
N ASN A 308 3.60 15.16 16.15
CA ASN A 308 2.23 14.63 16.12
C ASN A 308 2.22 13.10 16.01
N ALA A 309 3.19 12.54 15.29
CA ALA A 309 3.38 11.10 15.12
C ALA A 309 3.98 10.39 16.34
N GLY A 310 4.46 11.13 17.35
CA GLY A 310 5.08 10.57 18.55
C GLY A 310 6.35 9.77 18.24
N ASP A 311 6.63 8.76 19.07
CA ASP A 311 7.85 7.94 18.96
C ASP A 311 7.98 7.22 17.60
N ALA A 312 6.85 6.83 17.00
CA ALA A 312 6.82 6.20 15.67
C ALA A 312 7.39 7.14 14.60
N GLY A 313 7.00 8.41 14.61
CA GLY A 313 7.50 9.42 13.67
C GLY A 313 8.99 9.71 13.77
N GLN A 314 9.64 9.24 14.83
CA GLN A 314 11.08 9.39 15.09
C GLN A 314 11.84 8.07 14.96
N SER A 315 11.23 7.06 14.36
CA SER A 315 11.78 5.71 14.25
C SER A 315 11.89 5.26 12.81
N PHE A 316 12.99 4.60 12.47
CA PHE A 316 13.12 3.88 11.21
C PHE A 316 12.14 2.70 11.20
N ARG A 317 11.41 2.54 10.09
CA ARG A 317 10.36 1.53 9.95
C ARG A 317 10.81 0.33 9.13
N GLU A 318 11.13 0.60 7.88
CA GLU A 318 11.15 -0.40 6.82
C GLU A 318 12.22 -0.05 5.80
N PHE A 319 12.91 -1.09 5.36
CA PHE A 319 13.60 -1.13 4.09
C PHE A 319 12.78 -1.96 3.10
N ALA A 320 12.54 -1.41 1.92
CA ALA A 320 12.01 -2.17 0.80
C ALA A 320 12.88 -1.97 -0.44
N LEU A 321 12.96 -3.01 -1.27
CA LEU A 321 13.62 -2.96 -2.57
C LEU A 321 12.70 -3.64 -3.59
N GLY A 322 12.43 -2.94 -4.68
CA GLY A 322 11.74 -3.49 -5.84
C GLY A 322 12.65 -4.35 -6.71
N PHE A 323 12.06 -5.42 -7.25
CA PHE A 323 12.70 -6.45 -8.08
C PHE A 323 11.95 -6.70 -9.39
N ASN A 324 10.74 -6.15 -9.58
CA ASN A 324 9.98 -6.43 -10.80
C ASN A 324 10.50 -5.56 -11.96
N PRO A 325 11.12 -6.15 -13.00
CA PRO A 325 11.66 -5.38 -14.11
C PRO A 325 10.57 -4.70 -14.96
N MET A 326 9.34 -5.23 -14.98
CA MET A 326 8.23 -4.62 -15.70
C MET A 326 7.66 -3.40 -14.99
N LEU A 327 7.95 -3.24 -13.69
CA LEU A 327 7.61 -2.06 -12.90
C LEU A 327 8.77 -1.07 -12.80
N ALA A 328 9.90 -1.31 -13.48
CA ALA A 328 11.01 -0.37 -13.48
C ALA A 328 10.57 1.02 -13.97
N ILE A 329 11.24 2.06 -13.49
CA ILE A 329 10.93 3.45 -13.87
C ILE A 329 11.08 3.58 -15.40
N PRO A 330 10.01 4.00 -16.11
CA PRO A 330 10.08 4.19 -17.54
C PRO A 330 11.15 5.23 -17.92
N SER A 331 11.91 4.96 -18.98
CA SER A 331 12.96 5.88 -19.45
C SER A 331 12.39 7.13 -20.11
N GLU A 332 11.21 7.01 -20.72
CA GLU A 332 10.45 8.11 -21.29
C GLU A 332 9.37 8.52 -20.29
N GLU A 333 9.29 9.81 -19.97
CA GLU A 333 8.34 10.37 -18.97
C GLU A 333 8.38 9.62 -17.62
N PRO A 334 9.49 9.73 -16.86
CA PRO A 334 9.72 8.89 -15.70
C PRO A 334 8.72 9.16 -14.57
N TRP A 335 8.17 8.08 -14.02
CA TRP A 335 7.33 8.03 -12.83
C TRP A 335 7.65 6.74 -12.07
N ILE A 336 7.20 6.64 -10.82
CA ILE A 336 7.44 5.48 -9.93
C ILE A 336 6.22 4.57 -9.99
N PRO A 337 6.35 3.37 -10.60
CA PRO A 337 5.23 2.46 -10.70
C PRO A 337 4.97 1.70 -9.40
N TYR A 338 3.68 1.51 -9.12
CA TYR A 338 3.13 0.59 -8.12
C TYR A 338 3.92 0.55 -6.81
N TYR A 339 3.79 1.59 -6.00
CA TYR A 339 4.43 1.68 -4.68
C TYR A 339 5.96 1.44 -4.70
N GLY A 340 6.62 1.71 -5.83
CA GLY A 340 8.06 1.51 -5.98
C GLY A 340 8.48 0.04 -6.03
N TYR A 341 7.66 -0.83 -6.61
CA TYR A 341 7.96 -2.27 -6.71
C TYR A 341 8.85 -2.61 -7.91
N GLY A 342 9.12 -1.60 -8.74
CA GLY A 342 10.07 -1.64 -9.84
C GLY A 342 11.49 -2.01 -9.43
N ALA A 343 12.14 -2.81 -10.26
CA ALA A 343 13.52 -3.21 -10.09
C ALA A 343 14.42 -1.98 -9.83
N GLY A 344 15.12 -1.99 -8.69
CA GLY A 344 16.09 -0.95 -8.31
C GLY A 344 15.51 0.22 -7.52
N VAL A 345 14.17 0.34 -7.39
CA VAL A 345 13.55 1.37 -6.54
C VAL A 345 13.64 0.95 -5.07
N VAL A 346 14.20 1.81 -4.24
CA VAL A 346 14.31 1.60 -2.79
C VAL A 346 13.25 2.39 -2.06
N ARG A 347 12.69 1.83 -0.98
CA ARG A 347 11.94 2.59 0.02
C ARG A 347 12.65 2.56 1.37
N LEU A 348 12.79 3.74 1.97
CA LEU A 348 13.19 3.91 3.36
C LEU A 348 12.09 4.69 4.08
N SER A 349 11.53 4.08 5.12
CA SER A 349 10.28 4.55 5.72
C SER A 349 10.46 4.91 7.19
N LEU A 350 9.63 5.82 7.69
CA LEU A 350 9.48 6.13 9.11
C LEU A 350 8.19 5.52 9.66
N GLY A 351 8.15 5.24 10.96
CA GLY A 351 6.92 4.84 11.64
C GLY A 351 6.82 3.42 12.16
N ASP A 352 5.58 3.03 12.44
CA ASP A 352 5.13 1.74 12.94
C ASP A 352 5.52 0.61 11.98
N ASN A 353 6.22 -0.40 12.50
CA ASN A 353 6.70 -1.53 11.73
C ASN A 353 6.16 -2.87 12.25
N THR A 354 5.09 -2.86 13.04
CA THR A 354 4.49 -4.07 13.62
C THR A 354 3.96 -5.04 12.57
N GLU A 355 3.41 -4.55 11.45
CA GLU A 355 2.94 -5.39 10.35
C GLU A 355 4.05 -6.26 9.73
N LEU A 356 5.31 -5.78 9.83
CA LEU A 356 6.54 -6.43 9.36
C LEU A 356 7.23 -7.24 10.48
N GLY A 357 6.59 -7.36 11.64
CA GLY A 357 7.12 -8.05 12.82
C GLY A 357 8.08 -7.22 13.68
N GLY A 358 8.25 -5.93 13.40
CA GLY A 358 9.09 -5.02 14.19
C GLY A 358 8.47 -4.60 15.54
N LYS A 359 9.18 -3.80 16.31
CA LYS A 359 8.81 -3.37 17.68
C LYS A 359 8.31 -1.92 17.77
N VAL A 360 8.43 -1.14 16.69
CA VAL A 360 7.99 0.26 16.66
C VAL A 360 6.48 0.26 16.50
N THR A 361 5.79 0.82 17.49
CA THR A 361 4.33 0.98 17.49
C THR A 361 3.94 2.46 17.39
N GLY A 362 2.71 2.74 17.00
CA GLY A 362 2.12 4.07 17.05
C GLY A 362 1.30 4.44 15.81
N GLY A 363 1.10 3.50 14.87
CA GLY A 363 0.22 3.66 13.71
C GLY A 363 0.68 4.65 12.63
N TYR A 364 1.61 5.56 12.93
CA TYR A 364 2.19 6.46 11.93
C TYR A 364 3.02 5.68 10.92
N VAL A 365 2.83 5.92 9.62
CA VAL A 365 3.62 5.32 8.54
C VAL A 365 3.92 6.40 7.51
N ARG A 366 5.18 6.49 7.08
CA ARG A 366 5.60 7.37 6.00
C ARG A 366 6.58 6.66 5.07
N TRP A 367 6.16 6.42 3.84
CA TRP A 367 7.00 5.85 2.78
C TRP A 367 7.73 6.95 2.02
N ASN A 368 8.98 6.68 1.64
CA ASN A 368 9.78 7.58 0.81
C ASN A 368 10.51 6.74 -0.23
N PHE A 369 10.50 7.19 -1.48
CA PHE A 369 11.03 6.46 -2.62
C PHE A 369 12.38 7.03 -3.04
N PHE A 370 13.36 6.16 -3.24
CA PHE A 370 14.71 6.50 -3.64
C PHE A 370 14.99 5.81 -4.96
N VAL A 371 14.96 6.60 -6.03
CA VAL A 371 15.02 6.13 -7.42
C VAL A 371 16.45 6.09 -7.98
N ASP A 372 17.41 6.62 -7.22
CA ASP A 372 18.83 6.73 -7.57
C ASP A 372 19.74 6.07 -6.50
N ALA A 373 19.18 5.18 -5.69
CA ALA A 373 19.88 4.53 -4.61
C ALA A 373 20.88 3.47 -5.10
N THR A 374 21.98 3.34 -4.37
CA THR A 374 22.92 2.24 -4.48
C THR A 374 22.78 1.34 -3.25
N VAL A 375 22.56 0.05 -3.47
CA VAL A 375 22.35 -0.96 -2.41
C VAL A 375 23.46 -1.99 -2.44
N LYS A 376 24.11 -2.18 -1.29
CA LYS A 376 25.11 -3.23 -1.06
C LYS A 376 24.67 -4.15 0.07
N VAL A 377 24.95 -5.44 -0.10
CA VAL A 377 24.81 -6.46 0.94
C VAL A 377 26.19 -7.05 1.19
N GLY A 378 26.79 -6.69 2.34
CA GLY A 378 28.22 -6.90 2.55
C GLY A 378 29.03 -6.14 1.49
N GLU A 379 29.83 -6.85 0.71
CA GLU A 379 30.60 -6.28 -0.40
C GLU A 379 29.88 -6.38 -1.76
N GLU A 380 28.79 -7.16 -1.82
CA GLU A 380 28.06 -7.41 -3.05
C GLU A 380 27.18 -6.21 -3.42
N LEU A 381 27.30 -5.77 -4.67
CA LEU A 381 26.49 -4.71 -5.25
C LEU A 381 25.23 -5.30 -5.89
N TRP A 382 24.06 -4.82 -5.46
CA TRP A 382 22.76 -5.28 -5.93
C TRP A 382 22.04 -4.23 -6.77
N VAL A 383 22.16 -2.96 -6.37
CA VAL A 383 21.62 -1.81 -7.10
C VAL A 383 22.72 -0.77 -7.21
N GLU A 384 22.91 -0.20 -8.39
CA GLU A 384 23.82 0.94 -8.62
C GLU A 384 23.03 2.10 -9.23
N ASN A 385 22.92 3.21 -8.49
CA ASN A 385 22.24 4.43 -8.92
C ASN A 385 20.83 4.17 -9.48
N GLY A 386 20.03 3.36 -8.78
CA GLY A 386 18.67 2.98 -9.20
C GLY A 386 18.60 1.82 -10.20
N ILE A 387 19.74 1.32 -10.71
CA ILE A 387 19.79 0.22 -11.67
C ILE A 387 20.02 -1.10 -10.94
N PHE A 388 19.06 -2.02 -11.05
CA PHE A 388 19.20 -3.38 -10.54
C PHE A 388 20.19 -4.20 -11.38
N LEU A 389 21.11 -4.94 -10.73
CA LEU A 389 22.27 -5.55 -11.41
C LEU A 389 22.23 -7.08 -11.53
N LYS A 390 21.22 -7.75 -10.97
CA LYS A 390 21.21 -9.23 -10.81
C LYS A 390 20.25 -9.94 -11.75
#